data_AF-A0A800MUA8-F1
#
_entry.id   AF-A0A800MUA8-F1
#
_cell.length_a   1.000
_cell.length_b   1.000
_cell.length_c   1.000
_cell.angle_alpha   90.00
_cell.angle_beta   90.00
_cell.angle_gamma   90.00
#
_symmetry.space_group_name_H-M   'P 1'
#
loop_
_entity.id
_entity.type
_entity.pdbx_description
1 polymer ?
#
loop_
_entity_poly.entity_id
_entity_poly.type
_entity_poly.pdbx_seq_one_letter_code
_entity_poly.pdbx_strand_id
1 'polypeptide(L)'
;MIHLLDKQTDTILAFLKKEITAADHEDSLKYQEFFDFTVRIGEKSQYAKERNRVIIQGEDGFFQEFIIRQTEKTAENVYVKSDASYLDLDRQRIIEPITWDGQTLESAAGQIITGTEWQLGTVEFANSRKVTFEDYQGAFQALKQIATLFESEMRFRVEVKGNKISGRYVDFFRKRGQYRGKEVVFGKDLIGIRRIEDSANIVTALLCLGPEKEDGTRISTIVVDEDALQRWGRKGRHLWDVYEPESSDQDMTLDRLTQLGKMELKKRINSLVKYETTQAVLDSIADWTMRKYFWPTPSGLKTCITHLLFTRKQELTRLREACSISRRKNMSLGISSSTKRKMSANDLKNFRNFMALR
;
A
#
# COMPACT_ATOMS: atom_id res chain seq x y z
N MET A 1 2.41 6.61 -22.76
CA MET A 1 3.31 5.91 -23.69
C MET A 1 3.75 4.61 -23.05
N ILE A 2 3.58 3.49 -23.74
CA ILE A 2 3.91 2.14 -23.24
C ILE A 2 4.96 1.55 -24.17
N HIS A 3 6.02 0.94 -23.64
CA HIS A 3 6.95 0.18 -24.47
C HIS A 3 6.74 -1.32 -24.23
N LEU A 4 6.68 -2.10 -25.31
CA LEU A 4 6.59 -3.55 -25.29
C LEU A 4 7.97 -4.14 -25.54
N LEU A 5 8.37 -5.09 -24.73
CA LEU A 5 9.68 -5.72 -24.77
C LEU A 5 9.57 -7.22 -24.94
N ASP A 6 10.59 -7.78 -25.59
CA ASP A 6 10.77 -9.21 -25.69
C ASP A 6 11.18 -9.82 -24.35
N LYS A 7 10.59 -10.97 -24.02
CA LYS A 7 10.81 -11.66 -22.74
C LYS A 7 12.20 -12.27 -22.56
N GLN A 8 12.94 -12.53 -23.66
CA GLN A 8 14.25 -13.18 -23.62
C GLN A 8 15.38 -12.18 -23.79
N THR A 9 15.22 -11.23 -24.72
CA THR A 9 16.32 -10.35 -25.12
C THR A 9 16.33 -9.01 -24.40
N ASP A 10 15.26 -8.67 -23.65
CA ASP A 10 15.02 -7.36 -23.04
C ASP A 10 15.01 -6.19 -24.05
N THR A 11 14.83 -6.50 -25.34
CA THR A 11 14.80 -5.50 -26.42
C THR A 11 13.42 -4.93 -26.56
N ILE A 12 13.33 -3.61 -26.73
CA ILE A 12 12.09 -2.91 -27.04
C ILE A 12 11.66 -3.26 -28.48
N LEU A 13 10.53 -3.96 -28.58
CA LEU A 13 9.94 -4.40 -29.85
C LEU A 13 9.03 -3.33 -30.45
N ALA A 14 8.28 -2.61 -29.60
CA ALA A 14 7.33 -1.62 -30.05
C ALA A 14 7.05 -0.55 -28.98
N PHE A 15 6.56 0.60 -29.44
CA PHE A 15 6.01 1.66 -28.60
C PHE A 15 4.54 1.89 -28.94
N LEU A 16 3.68 1.94 -27.92
CA LEU A 16 2.27 2.24 -28.02
C LEU A 16 2.01 3.65 -27.49
N LYS A 17 1.29 4.44 -28.27
CA LYS A 17 0.83 5.78 -27.87
C LYS A 17 -0.60 6.04 -28.34
N LYS A 18 -0.84 5.96 -29.65
CA LYS A 18 -2.16 6.24 -30.25
C LYS A 18 -3.08 5.02 -30.23
N GLU A 19 -2.48 3.84 -30.12
CA GLU A 19 -3.12 2.54 -30.17
C GLU A 19 -3.80 2.18 -28.83
N ILE A 20 -3.45 2.89 -27.74
CA ILE A 20 -3.95 2.68 -26.39
C ILE A 20 -5.36 3.27 -26.29
N THR A 21 -6.34 2.46 -25.91
CA THR A 21 -7.72 2.91 -25.70
C THR A 21 -8.04 3.11 -24.23
N ALA A 22 -7.45 2.30 -23.36
CA ALA A 22 -7.53 2.42 -21.91
C ALA A 22 -6.23 1.93 -21.28
N ALA A 23 -5.86 2.51 -20.14
CA ALA A 23 -4.74 2.05 -19.34
C ALA A 23 -4.98 2.43 -17.88
N ASP A 24 -4.78 1.47 -16.99
CA ASP A 24 -4.99 1.58 -15.56
C ASP A 24 -3.74 1.08 -14.83
N HIS A 25 -3.09 2.00 -14.12
CA HIS A 25 -1.97 1.70 -13.22
C HIS A 25 -2.42 1.83 -11.77
N GLU A 26 -2.25 0.76 -11.01
CA GLU A 26 -2.47 0.75 -9.56
C GLU A 26 -1.16 0.39 -8.84
N ASP A 27 -0.72 1.25 -7.92
CA ASP A 27 0.44 1.04 -7.05
C ASP A 27 0.00 1.19 -5.59
N SER A 28 0.34 0.19 -4.78
CA SER A 28 0.09 0.17 -3.35
C SER A 28 1.39 0.00 -2.55
N LEU A 29 1.40 0.55 -1.34
CA LEU A 29 2.53 0.38 -0.41
C LEU A 29 2.64 -1.04 0.17
N LYS A 30 1.65 -1.89 -0.10
CA LYS A 30 1.71 -3.32 0.20
C LYS A 30 2.36 -4.12 -0.94
N TYR A 31 2.90 -3.42 -1.95
CA TYR A 31 3.53 -3.98 -3.14
C TYR A 31 2.59 -4.82 -4.01
N GLN A 32 1.30 -4.51 -3.98
CA GLN A 32 0.37 -4.93 -5.01
C GLN A 32 0.41 -3.83 -6.08
N GLU A 33 1.08 -4.13 -7.20
CA GLU A 33 1.23 -3.21 -8.31
C GLU A 33 0.93 -3.95 -9.62
N PHE A 34 0.01 -3.40 -10.40
CA PHE A 34 -0.42 -3.97 -11.68
C PHE A 34 -0.68 -2.85 -12.69
N PHE A 35 -0.54 -3.20 -13.96
CA PHE A 35 -0.74 -2.29 -15.07
C PHE A 35 -1.56 -2.97 -16.15
N ASP A 36 -2.84 -2.63 -16.23
CA ASP A 36 -3.75 -3.22 -17.18
C ASP A 36 -4.02 -2.21 -18.29
N PHE A 37 -4.02 -2.66 -19.54
CA PHE A 37 -4.26 -1.76 -20.68
C PHE A 37 -4.94 -2.46 -21.84
N THR A 38 -5.62 -1.65 -22.64
CA THR A 38 -6.31 -2.07 -23.85
C THR A 38 -5.65 -1.40 -25.04
N VAL A 39 -5.33 -2.21 -26.05
CA VAL A 39 -4.71 -1.76 -27.30
C VAL A 39 -5.56 -2.18 -28.49
N ARG A 40 -5.75 -1.28 -29.46
CA ARG A 40 -6.38 -1.64 -30.74
C ARG A 40 -5.51 -2.64 -31.50
N ILE A 41 -6.16 -3.56 -32.20
CA ILE A 41 -5.46 -4.54 -33.03
C ILE A 41 -4.70 -3.83 -34.16
N GLY A 42 -3.44 -4.25 -34.34
CA GLY A 42 -2.55 -3.79 -35.40
C GLY A 42 -1.20 -4.50 -35.33
N GLU A 43 -0.25 -4.08 -36.15
CA GLU A 43 1.08 -4.72 -36.20
C GLU A 43 1.80 -4.72 -34.85
N LYS A 44 1.64 -3.67 -34.04
CA LYS A 44 2.32 -3.56 -32.74
C LYS A 44 1.64 -4.39 -31.64
N SER A 45 0.34 -4.64 -31.73
CA SER A 45 -0.39 -5.41 -30.71
C SER A 45 0.02 -6.88 -30.69
N GLN A 46 0.65 -7.39 -31.76
CA GLN A 46 1.21 -8.75 -31.79
C GLN A 46 2.30 -8.99 -30.73
N TYR A 47 2.97 -7.92 -30.28
CA TYR A 47 3.99 -7.99 -29.25
C TYR A 47 3.42 -7.98 -27.82
N ALA A 48 2.12 -7.71 -27.66
CA ALA A 48 1.40 -7.94 -26.41
C ALA A 48 1.03 -9.42 -26.33
N LYS A 49 2.04 -10.25 -26.00
CA LYS A 49 1.94 -11.71 -25.92
C LYS A 49 2.46 -12.21 -24.57
N GLU A 50 2.20 -13.48 -24.29
CA GLU A 50 2.46 -14.10 -22.99
C GLU A 50 3.89 -13.90 -22.50
N ARG A 51 3.99 -13.36 -21.27
CA ARG A 51 5.22 -13.09 -20.54
C ARG A 51 6.15 -12.06 -21.20
N ASN A 52 5.74 -11.42 -22.29
CA ASN A 52 6.43 -10.22 -22.74
C ASN A 52 6.36 -9.13 -21.66
N ARG A 53 7.34 -8.25 -21.68
CA ARG A 53 7.51 -7.23 -20.66
C ARG A 53 6.98 -5.90 -21.17
N VAL A 54 6.56 -5.07 -20.24
CA VAL A 54 5.98 -3.76 -20.49
C VAL A 54 6.69 -2.77 -19.59
N ILE A 55 7.14 -1.65 -20.14
CA ILE A 55 7.63 -0.54 -19.31
C ILE A 55 6.83 0.72 -19.54
N ILE A 56 6.61 1.45 -18.45
CA ILE A 56 6.02 2.78 -18.43
C ILE A 56 6.93 3.70 -17.65
N GLN A 57 6.92 4.98 -17.98
CA GLN A 57 7.67 5.99 -17.23
C GLN A 57 6.85 6.45 -16.03
N GLY A 58 7.41 6.32 -14.84
CA GLY A 58 6.84 6.83 -13.60
C GLY A 58 6.96 8.35 -13.47
N GLU A 59 6.20 8.93 -12.52
CA GLU A 59 6.25 10.36 -12.19
C GLU A 59 7.58 10.83 -11.57
N ASP A 60 8.42 9.89 -11.14
CA ASP A 60 9.78 10.13 -10.66
C ASP A 60 10.81 10.10 -11.80
N GLY A 61 10.36 9.91 -13.04
CA GLY A 61 11.18 9.90 -14.25
C GLY A 61 11.81 8.53 -14.56
N PHE A 62 11.75 7.58 -13.62
CA PHE A 62 12.28 6.23 -13.79
C PHE A 62 11.28 5.31 -14.50
N PHE A 63 11.77 4.28 -15.17
CA PHE A 63 10.89 3.27 -15.77
C PHE A 63 10.48 2.23 -14.74
N GLN A 64 9.21 1.86 -14.76
CA GLN A 64 8.65 0.73 -14.05
C GLN A 64 8.37 -0.39 -15.04
N GLU A 65 8.62 -1.63 -14.64
CA GLU A 65 8.48 -2.81 -15.49
C GLU A 65 7.39 -3.74 -14.99
N PHE A 66 6.64 -4.28 -15.95
CA PHE A 66 5.53 -5.20 -15.76
C PHE A 66 5.69 -6.42 -16.67
N ILE A 67 5.14 -7.56 -16.25
CA ILE A 67 5.14 -8.82 -17.01
C ILE A 67 3.70 -9.14 -17.40
N ILE A 68 3.45 -9.32 -18.69
CA ILE A 68 2.15 -9.70 -19.21
C ILE A 68 1.79 -11.10 -18.71
N ARG A 69 0.71 -11.19 -17.93
CA ARG A 69 0.18 -12.46 -17.39
C ARG A 69 -0.91 -13.03 -18.26
N GLN A 70 -1.80 -12.17 -18.75
CA GLN A 70 -2.95 -12.60 -19.53
C GLN A 70 -3.20 -11.61 -20.66
N THR A 71 -3.60 -12.14 -21.81
CA THR A 71 -4.06 -11.35 -22.94
C THR A 71 -5.37 -11.92 -23.46
N GLU A 72 -6.37 -11.08 -23.66
CA GLU A 72 -7.65 -11.45 -24.29
C GLU A 72 -7.79 -10.67 -25.60
N LYS A 73 -8.12 -11.35 -26.69
CA LYS A 73 -8.24 -10.74 -28.03
C LYS A 73 -9.68 -10.79 -28.49
N THR A 74 -10.19 -9.65 -28.95
CA THR A 74 -11.48 -9.50 -29.63
C THR A 74 -11.26 -9.14 -31.09
N ALA A 75 -12.31 -8.86 -31.87
CA ALA A 75 -12.15 -8.44 -33.26
C ALA A 75 -11.42 -7.08 -33.40
N GLU A 76 -11.49 -6.21 -32.39
CA GLU A 76 -10.99 -4.84 -32.47
C GLU A 76 -9.86 -4.54 -31.47
N ASN A 77 -9.85 -5.22 -30.32
CA ASN A 77 -9.00 -4.86 -29.19
C ASN A 77 -8.30 -6.08 -28.58
N VAL A 78 -7.12 -5.84 -28.02
CA VAL A 78 -6.40 -6.74 -27.13
C VAL A 78 -6.42 -6.13 -25.72
N TYR A 79 -6.99 -6.87 -24.78
CA TYR A 79 -6.95 -6.55 -23.35
C TYR A 79 -5.76 -7.25 -22.73
N VAL A 80 -4.94 -6.50 -22.00
CA VAL A 80 -3.69 -6.98 -21.42
C VAL A 80 -3.75 -6.78 -19.92
N LYS A 81 -3.52 -7.87 -19.18
CA LYS A 81 -3.32 -7.83 -17.73
C LYS A 81 -1.86 -8.09 -17.40
N SER A 82 -1.26 -7.23 -16.59
CA SER A 82 0.16 -7.36 -16.24
C SER A 82 0.46 -7.03 -14.79
N ASP A 83 1.36 -7.81 -14.21
CA ASP A 83 1.83 -7.65 -12.84
C ASP A 83 3.19 -6.97 -12.84
N ALA A 84 3.53 -6.20 -11.80
CA ALA A 84 4.87 -5.65 -11.66
C ALA A 84 5.95 -6.74 -11.68
N SER A 85 7.06 -6.49 -12.38
CA SER A 85 8.07 -7.51 -12.65
C SER A 85 8.82 -7.98 -11.41
N TYR A 86 8.92 -7.13 -10.37
CA TYR A 86 9.55 -7.49 -9.11
C TYR A 86 8.80 -8.60 -8.37
N LEU A 87 7.51 -8.83 -8.65
CA LEU A 87 6.78 -9.97 -8.08
C LEU A 87 7.28 -11.32 -8.61
N ASP A 88 8.00 -11.33 -9.75
CA ASP A 88 8.61 -12.54 -10.29
C ASP A 88 9.92 -12.93 -9.58
N LEU A 89 10.48 -12.06 -8.71
CA LEU A 89 11.67 -12.36 -7.90
C LEU A 89 11.48 -13.62 -7.04
N ASP A 90 10.28 -13.84 -6.51
CA ASP A 90 9.93 -15.06 -5.75
C ASP A 90 10.13 -16.35 -6.59
N ARG A 91 10.08 -16.25 -7.93
CA ARG A 91 10.35 -17.37 -8.85
C ARG A 91 11.80 -17.46 -9.30
N GLN A 92 12.59 -16.39 -9.13
CA GLN A 92 13.99 -16.36 -9.55
C GLN A 92 14.91 -16.98 -8.49
N ARG A 93 14.56 -16.85 -7.21
CA ARG A 93 15.39 -17.37 -6.11
C ARG A 93 14.55 -17.70 -4.88
N ILE A 94 14.87 -18.85 -4.29
CA ILE A 94 14.36 -19.30 -3.00
C ILE A 94 15.47 -19.07 -1.96
N ILE A 95 15.10 -18.52 -0.81
CA ILE A 95 15.97 -18.33 0.35
C ILE A 95 15.71 -19.47 1.32
N GLU A 96 16.78 -20.18 1.68
CA GLU A 96 16.75 -21.25 2.67
C GLU A 96 16.76 -20.67 4.10
N PRO A 97 16.28 -21.42 5.10
CA PRO A 97 16.37 -21.02 6.49
C PRO A 97 17.81 -20.68 6.90
N ILE A 98 18.05 -19.44 7.30
CA ILE A 98 19.38 -18.95 7.68
C ILE A 98 19.27 -17.79 8.65
N THR A 99 20.24 -17.70 9.55
CA THR A 99 20.41 -16.56 10.46
C THR A 99 21.70 -15.84 10.14
N TRP A 100 21.60 -14.52 9.97
CA TRP A 100 22.75 -13.65 9.82
C TRP A 100 22.80 -12.66 10.98
N ASP A 101 23.87 -12.75 11.77
CA ASP A 101 24.12 -11.82 12.86
C ASP A 101 24.82 -10.56 12.33
N GLY A 102 24.34 -9.39 12.73
CA GLY A 102 25.02 -8.10 12.48
C GLY A 102 25.05 -7.63 11.01
N GLN A 103 24.03 -7.93 10.20
CA GLN A 103 23.99 -7.50 8.80
C GLN A 103 23.43 -6.09 8.63
N THR A 104 24.01 -5.31 7.71
CA THR A 104 23.41 -4.08 7.20
C THR A 104 22.32 -4.40 6.19
N LEU A 105 21.39 -3.46 5.96
CA LEU A 105 20.34 -3.61 4.94
C LEU A 105 20.93 -3.87 3.55
N GLU A 106 21.99 -3.16 3.19
CA GLU A 106 22.70 -3.32 1.92
C GLU A 106 23.26 -4.74 1.76
N SER A 107 23.97 -5.25 2.78
CA SER A 107 24.55 -6.60 2.72
C SER A 107 23.46 -7.67 2.65
N ALA A 108 22.44 -7.59 3.51
CA ALA A 108 21.34 -8.55 3.54
C ALA A 108 20.55 -8.56 2.22
N ALA A 109 20.19 -7.39 1.70
CA ALA A 109 19.47 -7.28 0.44
C ALA A 109 20.32 -7.75 -0.75
N GLY A 110 21.62 -7.44 -0.76
CA GLY A 110 22.57 -7.90 -1.78
C GLY A 110 22.68 -9.41 -1.84
N GLN A 111 22.75 -10.08 -0.68
CA GLN A 111 22.75 -11.54 -0.60
C GLN A 111 21.44 -12.15 -1.09
N ILE A 112 20.30 -11.54 -0.79
CA ILE A 112 18.98 -12.02 -1.23
C ILE A 112 18.83 -11.93 -2.76
N ILE A 113 19.28 -10.85 -3.40
CA ILE A 113 19.14 -10.67 -4.85
C ILE A 113 20.26 -11.34 -5.66
N THR A 114 21.26 -11.93 -5.01
CA THR A 114 22.37 -12.59 -5.69
C THR A 114 21.86 -13.72 -6.57
N GLY A 115 22.23 -13.70 -7.87
CA GLY A 115 21.77 -14.68 -8.85
C GLY A 115 20.40 -14.37 -9.47
N THR A 116 19.80 -13.23 -9.14
CA THR A 116 18.59 -12.72 -9.80
C THR A 116 18.95 -11.68 -10.89
N GLU A 117 17.96 -11.23 -11.65
CA GLU A 117 18.12 -10.16 -12.65
C GLU A 117 18.20 -8.75 -12.01
N TRP A 118 18.09 -8.66 -10.69
CA TRP A 118 17.99 -7.41 -9.94
C TRP A 118 19.29 -7.04 -9.24
N GLN A 119 19.57 -5.75 -9.18
CA GLN A 119 20.75 -5.16 -8.56
C GLN A 119 20.34 -4.20 -7.44
N LEU A 120 21.24 -3.97 -6.48
CA LEU A 120 21.04 -2.92 -5.50
C LEU A 120 21.22 -1.56 -6.15
N GLY A 121 20.29 -0.66 -5.85
CA GLY A 121 20.40 0.75 -6.17
C GLY A 121 20.79 1.57 -4.95
N THR A 122 20.02 2.62 -4.67
CA THR A 122 20.27 3.51 -3.53
C THR A 122 19.79 2.88 -2.22
N VAL A 123 20.64 2.87 -1.18
CA VAL A 123 20.28 2.39 0.16
C VAL A 123 20.59 3.50 1.18
N GLU A 124 19.57 4.05 1.82
CA GLU A 124 19.72 5.16 2.79
C GLU A 124 19.96 4.71 4.25
N PHE A 125 20.29 3.43 4.47
CA PHE A 125 20.38 2.84 5.80
C PHE A 125 21.74 2.19 6.06
N ALA A 126 22.35 2.56 7.20
CA ALA A 126 23.64 2.01 7.64
C ALA A 126 23.55 1.19 8.95
N ASN A 127 22.36 1.01 9.51
CA ASN A 127 22.21 0.25 10.75
C ASN A 127 22.36 -1.26 10.51
N SER A 128 22.96 -1.96 11.46
CA SER A 128 23.05 -3.42 11.47
C SER A 128 21.97 -4.04 12.35
N ARG A 129 21.34 -5.11 11.89
CA ARG A 129 20.39 -5.92 12.69
C ARG A 129 20.65 -7.40 12.46
N LYS A 130 20.19 -8.23 13.40
CA LYS A 130 20.11 -9.69 13.19
C LYS A 130 18.97 -9.97 12.22
N VAL A 131 19.26 -10.70 11.15
CA VAL A 131 18.29 -11.11 10.13
C VAL A 131 18.11 -12.62 10.24
N THR A 132 16.89 -13.07 10.47
CA THR A 132 16.57 -14.50 10.58
C THR A 132 15.47 -14.86 9.59
N PHE A 133 15.73 -15.89 8.81
CA PHE A 133 14.75 -16.57 7.97
C PHE A 133 14.55 -17.97 8.54
N GLU A 134 13.35 -18.25 9.04
CA GLU A 134 13.03 -19.53 9.72
C GLU A 134 12.57 -20.60 8.72
N ASP A 135 11.87 -20.18 7.67
CA ASP A 135 11.30 -21.05 6.64
C ASP A 135 11.82 -20.71 5.24
N TYR A 136 11.63 -21.65 4.32
CA TYR A 136 11.84 -21.42 2.89
C TYR A 136 10.88 -20.35 2.39
N GLN A 137 11.42 -19.33 1.73
CA GLN A 137 10.62 -18.26 1.15
C GLN A 137 11.22 -17.73 -0.14
N GLY A 138 10.39 -17.10 -0.97
CA GLY A 138 10.86 -16.44 -2.19
C GLY A 138 11.67 -15.18 -1.89
N ALA A 139 12.56 -14.81 -2.81
CA ALA A 139 13.43 -13.65 -2.64
C ALA A 139 12.67 -12.33 -2.41
N PHE A 140 11.51 -12.12 -3.03
CA PHE A 140 10.73 -10.91 -2.80
C PHE A 140 10.06 -10.89 -1.42
N GLN A 141 9.57 -12.04 -0.92
CA GLN A 141 9.10 -12.13 0.47
C GLN A 141 10.24 -11.84 1.45
N ALA A 142 11.43 -12.38 1.21
CA ALA A 142 12.60 -12.11 2.03
C ALA A 142 12.98 -10.62 2.00
N LEU A 143 12.95 -9.97 0.83
CA LEU A 143 13.16 -8.52 0.69
C LEU A 143 12.11 -7.72 1.48
N LYS A 144 10.85 -8.13 1.46
CA LYS A 144 9.78 -7.49 2.23
C LYS A 144 9.95 -7.68 3.74
N GLN A 145 10.42 -8.84 4.18
CA GLN A 145 10.72 -9.11 5.58
C GLN A 145 11.87 -8.23 6.06
N ILE A 146 12.99 -8.13 5.32
CA ILE A 146 14.07 -7.22 5.70
C ILE A 146 13.62 -5.76 5.63
N ALA A 147 12.81 -5.37 4.64
CA ALA A 147 12.33 -3.99 4.53
C ALA A 147 11.52 -3.61 5.78
N THR A 148 10.68 -4.54 6.26
CA THR A 148 9.92 -4.39 7.51
C THR A 148 10.84 -4.33 8.72
N LEU A 149 11.81 -5.26 8.81
CA LEU A 149 12.79 -5.31 9.89
C LEU A 149 13.59 -4.03 9.99
N PHE A 150 13.93 -3.37 8.88
CA PHE A 150 14.70 -2.13 8.87
C PHE A 150 13.82 -0.86 8.81
N GLU A 151 12.50 -1.01 8.88
CA GLU A 151 11.52 0.08 8.74
C GLU A 151 11.75 0.94 7.48
N SER A 152 12.07 0.28 6.38
CA SER A 152 12.39 0.86 5.08
C SER A 152 11.30 0.58 4.06
N GLU A 153 11.19 1.45 3.06
CA GLU A 153 10.31 1.31 1.91
C GLU A 153 11.14 1.05 0.65
N MET A 154 10.71 0.08 -0.15
CA MET A 154 11.40 -0.32 -1.37
C MET A 154 10.84 0.41 -2.58
N ARG A 155 11.72 0.73 -3.52
CA ARG A 155 11.35 1.19 -4.87
C ARG A 155 12.02 0.30 -5.90
N PHE A 156 11.22 -0.18 -6.83
CA PHE A 156 11.69 -0.94 -7.99
C PHE A 156 11.72 -0.02 -9.20
N ARG A 157 12.84 -0.04 -9.93
CA ARG A 157 13.02 0.76 -11.14
C ARG A 157 13.86 0.02 -12.16
N VAL A 158 13.72 0.42 -13.42
CA VAL A 158 14.49 -0.11 -14.54
C VAL A 158 15.19 1.03 -15.26
N GLU A 159 16.42 0.78 -15.68
CA GLU A 159 17.16 1.66 -16.56
C GLU A 159 17.16 1.11 -17.98
N VAL A 160 16.96 2.01 -18.94
CA VAL A 160 16.92 1.70 -20.36
C VAL A 160 18.06 2.45 -21.03
N LYS A 161 18.90 1.73 -21.77
CA LYS A 161 19.98 2.31 -22.57
C LYS A 161 19.80 1.92 -24.03
N GLY A 162 19.57 2.92 -24.88
CA GLY A 162 19.21 2.68 -26.28
C GLY A 162 17.85 1.99 -26.40
N ASN A 163 17.83 0.80 -26.98
CA ASN A 163 16.60 0.01 -27.19
C ASN A 163 16.50 -1.22 -26.27
N LYS A 164 17.28 -1.30 -25.18
CA LYS A 164 17.32 -2.46 -24.29
C LYS A 164 17.36 -2.03 -22.82
N ILE A 165 16.82 -2.87 -21.93
CA ILE A 165 17.02 -2.73 -20.49
C ILE A 165 18.50 -2.92 -20.15
N SER A 166 19.10 -1.95 -19.47
CA SER A 166 20.49 -2.02 -18.99
C SER A 166 20.60 -2.61 -17.60
N GLY A 167 19.60 -2.39 -16.73
CA GLY A 167 19.62 -2.89 -15.37
C GLY A 167 18.27 -2.74 -14.67
N ARG A 168 18.01 -3.63 -13.72
CA ARG A 168 16.84 -3.60 -12.83
C ARG A 168 17.34 -3.35 -11.42
N TYR A 169 16.77 -2.38 -10.72
CA TYR A 169 17.28 -1.90 -9.45
C TYR A 169 16.23 -1.95 -8.36
N VAL A 170 16.65 -2.36 -7.17
CA VAL A 170 15.90 -2.23 -5.92
C VAL A 170 16.57 -1.17 -5.07
N ASP A 171 15.87 -0.07 -4.82
CA ASP A 171 16.29 0.98 -3.90
C ASP A 171 15.56 0.84 -2.56
N PHE A 172 16.20 1.24 -1.47
CA PHE A 172 15.66 1.25 -0.11
C PHE A 172 15.73 2.66 0.49
N PHE A 173 14.56 3.19 0.86
CA PHE A 173 14.38 4.54 1.39
C PHE A 173 13.74 4.50 2.77
N ARG A 174 13.98 5.52 3.59
CA ARG A 174 13.27 5.63 4.89
C ARG A 174 11.78 5.90 4.71
N LYS A 175 11.44 6.67 3.69
CA LYS A 175 10.07 6.90 3.21
C LYS A 175 10.09 7.10 1.71
N ARG A 176 9.19 6.42 1.00
CA ARG A 176 8.95 6.57 -0.43
C ARG A 176 8.08 7.80 -0.66
N GLY A 177 8.59 8.74 -1.44
CA GLY A 177 7.89 9.97 -1.82
C GLY A 177 8.52 11.22 -1.25
N GLN A 178 8.77 12.19 -2.13
CA GLN A 178 9.22 13.53 -1.75
C GLN A 178 8.00 14.45 -1.60
N TYR A 179 8.01 15.31 -0.58
CA TYR A 179 7.03 16.39 -0.48
C TYR A 179 7.22 17.35 -1.65
N ARG A 180 6.31 17.31 -2.62
CA ARG A 180 6.34 18.19 -3.81
C ARG A 180 5.59 19.51 -3.63
N GLY A 181 5.14 19.84 -2.40
CA GLY A 181 4.40 21.08 -2.13
C GLY A 181 3.03 21.20 -2.79
N LYS A 182 2.51 20.14 -3.42
CA LYS A 182 1.23 20.17 -4.12
C LYS A 182 0.07 20.14 -3.11
N GLU A 183 -0.65 21.23 -3.03
CA GLU A 183 -1.90 21.34 -2.26
C GLU A 183 -3.09 20.96 -3.15
N VAL A 184 -3.99 20.12 -2.62
CA VAL A 184 -5.23 19.75 -3.31
C VAL A 184 -6.37 20.56 -2.71
N VAL A 185 -6.87 21.55 -3.45
CA VAL A 185 -7.88 22.50 -2.97
C VAL A 185 -9.26 22.19 -3.57
N PHE A 186 -10.29 22.26 -2.74
CA PHE A 186 -11.70 22.14 -3.15
C PHE A 186 -12.06 23.23 -4.16
N GLY A 187 -12.70 22.87 -5.28
CA GLY A 187 -13.07 23.82 -6.34
C GLY A 187 -11.94 24.21 -7.31
N LYS A 188 -10.72 23.68 -7.11
CA LYS A 188 -9.60 23.81 -8.07
C LYS A 188 -9.25 22.47 -8.69
N ASP A 189 -8.52 21.64 -7.94
CA ASP A 189 -7.96 20.38 -8.47
C ASP A 189 -8.73 19.15 -7.95
N LEU A 190 -9.55 19.33 -6.92
CA LEU A 190 -10.29 18.25 -6.27
C LEU A 190 -11.63 17.98 -6.98
N ILE A 191 -11.70 16.86 -7.69
CA ILE A 191 -12.89 16.40 -8.41
C ILE A 191 -13.92 15.78 -7.45
N GLY A 192 -13.45 15.08 -6.41
CA GLY A 192 -14.34 14.42 -5.47
C GLY A 192 -13.63 14.00 -4.19
N ILE A 193 -14.38 13.96 -3.10
CA ILE A 193 -13.95 13.36 -1.83
C ILE A 193 -14.99 12.30 -1.46
N ARG A 194 -14.53 11.10 -1.13
CA ARG A 194 -15.34 10.04 -0.54
C ARG A 194 -14.85 9.76 0.87
N ARG A 195 -15.73 9.92 1.85
CA ARG A 195 -15.49 9.50 3.23
C ARG A 195 -16.08 8.10 3.40
N ILE A 196 -15.25 7.14 3.79
CA ILE A 196 -15.63 5.76 4.07
C ILE A 196 -15.47 5.57 5.57
N GLU A 197 -16.56 5.22 6.24
CA GLU A 197 -16.55 4.88 7.65
C GLU A 197 -16.70 3.37 7.78
N ASP A 198 -15.68 2.73 8.33
CA ASP A 198 -15.67 1.30 8.59
C ASP A 198 -15.85 1.07 10.09
N SER A 199 -17.00 0.50 10.45
CA SER A 199 -17.38 0.19 11.83
C SER A 199 -17.37 -1.31 12.12
N ALA A 200 -16.86 -2.15 11.20
CA ALA A 200 -16.93 -3.60 11.35
C ALA A 200 -16.16 -4.11 12.57
N ASN A 201 -15.02 -3.48 12.87
CA ASN A 201 -14.12 -3.90 13.94
C ASN A 201 -14.33 -3.13 15.25
N ILE A 202 -15.50 -2.50 15.44
CA ILE A 202 -15.80 -1.77 16.69
C ILE A 202 -16.04 -2.76 17.82
N VAL A 203 -15.27 -2.62 18.89
CA VAL A 203 -15.34 -3.47 20.08
C VAL A 203 -15.53 -2.58 21.31
N THR A 204 -16.36 -3.04 22.23
CA THR A 204 -16.65 -2.34 23.51
C THR A 204 -16.23 -3.14 24.73
N ALA A 205 -15.91 -4.42 24.57
CA ALA A 205 -15.34 -5.28 25.59
C ALA A 205 -14.35 -6.27 24.96
N LEU A 206 -13.18 -6.42 25.57
CA LEU A 206 -12.18 -7.41 25.20
C LEU A 206 -12.03 -8.45 26.30
N LEU A 207 -12.12 -9.72 25.91
CA LEU A 207 -11.57 -10.82 26.70
C LEU A 207 -10.09 -10.94 26.37
N CYS A 208 -9.24 -10.52 27.30
CA CYS A 208 -7.79 -10.58 27.14
C CYS A 208 -7.29 -11.90 27.72
N LEU A 209 -6.62 -12.70 26.91
CA LEU A 209 -6.02 -13.96 27.31
C LEU A 209 -4.50 -13.77 27.29
N GLY A 210 -3.85 -14.08 28.40
CA GLY A 210 -2.39 -14.12 28.45
C GLY A 210 -1.85 -15.37 27.75
N PRO A 211 -0.53 -15.43 27.54
CA PRO A 211 0.13 -16.60 26.97
C PRO A 211 -0.15 -17.84 27.83
N GLU A 212 -0.27 -18.99 27.17
CA GLU A 212 -0.45 -20.28 27.83
C GLU A 212 0.86 -20.68 28.50
N LYS A 213 0.77 -21.08 29.78
CA LYS A 213 1.91 -21.59 30.55
C LYS A 213 2.17 -23.05 30.20
N GLU A 214 3.36 -23.56 30.54
CA GLU A 214 3.72 -24.97 30.33
C GLU A 214 2.73 -25.96 30.97
N ASP A 215 2.06 -25.55 32.06
CA ASP A 215 1.02 -26.32 32.75
C ASP A 215 -0.37 -26.30 32.04
N GLY A 216 -0.50 -25.65 30.88
CA GLY A 216 -1.77 -25.47 30.16
C GLY A 216 -2.74 -24.46 30.80
N THR A 217 -2.30 -23.76 31.85
CA THR A 217 -3.08 -22.69 32.50
C THR A 217 -2.78 -21.33 31.86
N ARG A 218 -3.80 -20.46 31.81
CA ARG A 218 -3.66 -19.10 31.28
C ARG A 218 -4.36 -18.07 32.16
N ILE A 219 -3.75 -16.89 32.28
CA ILE A 219 -4.40 -15.74 32.90
C ILE A 219 -5.42 -15.14 31.94
N SER A 220 -6.54 -14.68 32.46
CA SER A 220 -7.55 -13.96 31.69
C SER A 220 -8.03 -12.73 32.44
N THR A 221 -8.35 -11.67 31.68
CA THR A 221 -8.93 -10.44 32.23
C THR A 221 -9.92 -9.86 31.24
N ILE A 222 -10.92 -9.15 31.76
CA ILE A 222 -11.94 -8.49 30.95
C ILE A 222 -11.69 -6.99 31.01
N VAL A 223 -11.59 -6.37 29.84
CA VAL A 223 -11.47 -4.91 29.72
C VAL A 223 -12.69 -4.39 28.98
N VAL A 224 -13.46 -3.52 29.63
CA VAL A 224 -14.67 -2.89 29.07
C VAL A 224 -14.51 -1.38 28.97
N ASP A 225 -15.25 -0.78 28.03
CA ASP A 225 -15.41 0.67 27.93
C ASP A 225 -16.91 0.99 27.88
N GLU A 226 -17.43 1.53 28.99
CA GLU A 226 -18.84 1.91 29.16
C GLU A 226 -19.25 3.05 28.24
N ASP A 227 -18.31 3.96 27.99
CA ASP A 227 -18.47 5.12 27.12
C ASP A 227 -18.66 4.68 25.65
N ALA A 228 -17.98 3.60 25.26
CA ALA A 228 -18.11 2.93 23.98
C ALA A 228 -19.36 2.04 23.94
N LEU A 229 -19.71 1.35 25.02
CA LEU A 229 -20.95 0.58 25.14
C LEU A 229 -22.17 1.47 24.92
N GLN A 230 -22.19 2.67 25.52
CA GLN A 230 -23.31 3.60 25.34
C GLN A 230 -23.45 4.07 23.89
N ARG A 231 -22.33 4.17 23.15
CA ARG A 231 -22.32 4.66 21.77
C ARG A 231 -22.62 3.58 20.74
N TRP A 232 -22.09 2.37 20.95
CA TRP A 232 -22.07 1.30 19.95
C TRP A 232 -22.81 0.04 20.37
N GLY A 233 -22.96 -0.16 21.68
CA GLY A 233 -23.65 -1.31 22.25
C GLY A 233 -25.12 -1.35 21.88
N ARG A 234 -25.65 -2.55 21.71
CA ARG A 234 -27.06 -2.76 21.35
C ARG A 234 -27.81 -3.32 22.55
N LYS A 235 -28.87 -2.64 22.99
CA LYS A 235 -29.66 -3.05 24.17
C LYS A 235 -28.80 -3.24 25.43
N GLY A 236 -27.81 -2.37 25.63
CA GLY A 236 -26.87 -2.44 26.77
C GLY A 236 -25.91 -3.64 26.72
N ARG A 237 -25.79 -4.33 25.58
CA ARG A 237 -24.85 -5.44 25.41
C ARG A 237 -23.58 -4.97 24.73
N HIS A 238 -22.44 -5.38 25.28
CA HIS A 238 -21.14 -5.15 24.68
C HIS A 238 -21.00 -5.89 23.34
N LEU A 239 -20.29 -5.26 22.42
CA LEU A 239 -19.61 -5.90 21.30
C LEU A 239 -18.30 -6.50 21.84
N TRP A 240 -18.23 -7.83 21.82
CA TRP A 240 -17.12 -8.61 22.38
C TRP A 240 -16.14 -9.04 21.29
N ASP A 241 -14.86 -9.07 21.65
CA ASP A 241 -13.80 -9.70 20.86
C ASP A 241 -12.72 -10.26 21.80
N VAL A 242 -11.85 -11.11 21.27
CA VAL A 242 -10.76 -11.75 22.01
C VAL A 242 -9.45 -11.05 21.65
N TYR A 243 -8.59 -10.85 22.66
CA TYR A 243 -7.26 -10.29 22.48
C TYR A 243 -6.20 -11.19 23.10
N GLU A 244 -5.28 -11.66 22.26
CA GLU A 244 -4.11 -12.44 22.63
C GLU A 244 -2.86 -11.63 22.27
N PRO A 245 -2.04 -11.23 23.24
CA PRO A 245 -0.80 -10.51 22.97
C PRO A 245 0.25 -11.46 22.37
N GLU A 246 0.80 -11.09 21.21
CA GLU A 246 1.99 -11.73 20.64
C GLU A 246 3.22 -11.38 21.50
N SER A 247 3.43 -12.14 22.58
CA SER A 247 4.53 -11.98 23.53
C SER A 247 5.12 -13.34 23.86
N SER A 248 6.45 -13.45 23.84
CA SER A 248 7.19 -14.66 24.27
C SER A 248 7.34 -14.76 25.79
N ASP A 249 6.86 -13.76 26.54
CA ASP A 249 6.94 -13.70 28.00
C ASP A 249 5.83 -14.56 28.66
N GLN A 250 6.19 -15.76 29.10
CA GLN A 250 5.28 -16.72 29.75
C GLN A 250 4.87 -16.29 31.18
N ASP A 251 5.60 -15.35 31.80
CA ASP A 251 5.37 -14.86 33.16
C ASP A 251 4.63 -13.51 33.17
N MET A 252 3.77 -13.29 32.19
CA MET A 252 2.99 -12.06 32.09
C MET A 252 2.09 -11.87 33.33
N THR A 253 2.13 -10.68 33.93
CA THR A 253 1.27 -10.33 35.07
C THR A 253 -0.11 -9.88 34.63
N LEU A 254 -1.11 -10.05 35.51
CA LEU A 254 -2.51 -9.62 35.27
C LEU A 254 -2.60 -8.10 34.96
N ASP A 255 -1.81 -7.29 35.66
CA ASP A 255 -1.77 -5.84 35.45
C ASP A 255 -1.22 -5.48 34.07
N ARG A 256 -0.18 -6.20 33.62
CA ARG A 256 0.40 -6.00 32.29
C ARG A 256 -0.60 -6.38 31.19
N LEU A 257 -1.28 -7.52 31.33
CA LEU A 257 -2.32 -7.96 30.40
C LEU A 257 -3.48 -6.94 30.33
N THR A 258 -3.88 -6.42 31.49
CA THR A 258 -4.94 -5.39 31.58
C THR A 258 -4.53 -4.10 30.88
N GLN A 259 -3.27 -3.66 31.01
CA GLN A 259 -2.75 -2.49 30.30
C GLN A 259 -2.75 -2.70 28.77
N LEU A 260 -2.26 -3.84 28.30
CA LEU A 260 -2.26 -4.18 26.88
C LEU A 260 -3.70 -4.23 26.33
N GLY A 261 -4.62 -4.86 27.06
CA GLY A 261 -6.04 -4.90 26.73
C GLY A 261 -6.68 -3.51 26.63
N LYS A 262 -6.39 -2.61 27.58
CA LYS A 262 -6.86 -1.21 27.52
C LYS A 262 -6.29 -0.46 26.32
N MET A 263 -5.00 -0.66 26.02
CA MET A 263 -4.36 -0.04 24.85
C MET A 263 -4.97 -0.55 23.54
N GLU A 264 -5.29 -1.83 23.46
CA GLU A 264 -5.89 -2.44 22.28
C GLU A 264 -7.35 -2.04 22.11
N LEU A 265 -8.15 -2.08 23.19
CA LEU A 265 -9.54 -1.62 23.17
C LEU A 265 -9.64 -0.17 22.68
N LYS A 266 -8.73 0.71 23.13
CA LYS A 266 -8.66 2.10 22.68
C LYS A 266 -8.47 2.25 21.15
N LYS A 267 -7.79 1.31 20.50
CA LYS A 267 -7.62 1.33 19.03
C LYS A 267 -8.89 0.89 18.29
N ARG A 268 -9.73 0.06 18.93
CA ARG A 268 -10.92 -0.57 18.34
C ARG A 268 -12.25 0.11 18.71
N ILE A 269 -12.26 1.06 19.66
CA ILE A 269 -13.50 1.74 20.11
C ILE A 269 -14.14 2.62 19.03
N ASN A 270 -13.38 3.16 18.08
CA ASN A 270 -13.91 4.12 17.09
C ASN A 270 -13.94 3.50 15.69
N SER A 271 -14.89 3.96 14.86
CA SER A 271 -14.88 3.62 13.43
C SER A 271 -13.60 4.12 12.78
N LEU A 272 -13.08 3.32 11.85
CA LEU A 272 -11.96 3.71 11.00
C LEU A 272 -12.50 4.62 9.90
N VAL A 273 -11.99 5.85 9.82
CA VAL A 273 -12.42 6.81 8.79
C VAL A 273 -11.36 6.89 7.70
N LYS A 274 -11.72 6.51 6.48
CA LYS A 274 -10.85 6.62 5.30
C LYS A 274 -11.40 7.72 4.39
N TYR A 275 -10.51 8.55 3.89
CA TYR A 275 -10.83 9.57 2.90
C TYR A 275 -10.20 9.15 1.58
N GLU A 276 -11.02 9.00 0.56
CA GLU A 276 -10.55 8.91 -0.81
C GLU A 276 -10.76 10.25 -1.51
N THR A 277 -9.76 10.71 -2.23
CA THR A 277 -9.82 11.95 -3.01
C THR A 277 -9.57 11.63 -4.48
N THR A 278 -10.39 12.20 -5.35
CA THR A 278 -10.17 12.16 -6.78
C THR A 278 -9.64 13.51 -7.22
N GLN A 279 -8.47 13.55 -7.86
CA GLN A 279 -7.84 14.78 -8.34
C GLN A 279 -7.81 14.82 -9.87
N ALA A 280 -8.01 16.01 -10.43
CA ALA A 280 -7.63 16.35 -11.80
C ALA A 280 -6.15 16.70 -11.82
N VAL A 281 -5.33 15.96 -12.57
CA VAL A 281 -3.95 16.38 -12.83
C VAL A 281 -3.92 17.02 -14.22
N LEU A 282 -3.63 18.31 -14.26
CA LEU A 282 -3.42 19.04 -15.51
C LEU A 282 -1.95 18.87 -15.94
N ASP A 283 -1.57 17.67 -16.34
CA ASP A 283 -0.26 17.47 -16.98
C ASP A 283 -0.40 17.82 -18.46
N SER A 284 0.34 18.85 -18.88
CA SER A 284 0.57 19.14 -20.29
C SER A 284 1.25 17.93 -20.93
N ILE A 285 0.52 17.22 -21.79
CA ILE A 285 1.00 16.21 -22.75
C ILE A 285 1.52 14.90 -22.10
N ALA A 286 0.64 14.13 -21.45
CA ALA A 286 0.70 12.66 -21.48
C ALA A 286 -0.59 12.03 -20.94
N ASP A 287 -1.28 11.26 -21.78
CA ASP A 287 -2.53 10.56 -21.48
C ASP A 287 -2.33 9.44 -20.43
N TRP A 288 -2.73 9.66 -19.16
CA TRP A 288 -2.76 8.62 -18.13
C TRP A 288 -3.88 8.83 -17.08
N THR A 289 -4.55 7.75 -16.69
CA THR A 289 -5.35 7.63 -15.46
C THR A 289 -4.61 6.75 -14.47
N MET A 290 -4.26 7.30 -13.31
CA MET A 290 -3.41 6.63 -12.31
C MET A 290 -4.18 6.53 -10.98
N ARG A 291 -4.13 5.42 -10.26
CA ARG A 291 -4.62 5.37 -8.86
C ARG A 291 -3.43 5.22 -7.94
N LYS A 292 -3.15 6.22 -7.10
CA LYS A 292 -2.01 6.22 -6.16
C LYS A 292 -2.45 6.59 -4.76
N TYR A 293 -1.95 5.84 -3.78
CA TYR A 293 -2.14 6.11 -2.36
C TYR A 293 -0.96 6.96 -1.84
N PHE A 294 -1.24 8.09 -1.16
CA PHE A 294 -0.21 9.04 -0.68
C PHE A 294 -0.29 9.22 0.84
N TRP A 295 0.85 9.40 1.53
CA TRP A 295 0.89 9.79 2.94
C TRP A 295 1.43 11.23 3.10
N PRO A 296 0.81 12.08 3.92
CA PRO A 296 1.38 13.36 4.30
C PRO A 296 2.43 13.20 5.42
N THR A 297 3.52 13.99 5.37
CA THR A 297 4.38 14.27 6.54
C THR A 297 3.98 15.60 7.18
N PRO A 298 4.18 15.76 8.52
CA PRO A 298 3.55 16.83 9.31
C PRO A 298 4.31 18.15 9.23
N SER A 299 4.19 18.87 8.11
CA SER A 299 4.45 20.32 8.04
C SER A 299 4.03 20.82 6.66
N GLY A 300 2.84 21.41 6.57
CA GLY A 300 2.33 21.98 5.31
C GLY A 300 0.82 22.22 5.24
N LEU A 301 0.05 21.86 6.27
CA LEU A 301 -1.32 22.34 6.46
C LEU A 301 -1.33 23.40 7.57
N LYS A 302 -1.16 24.66 7.17
CA LYS A 302 -1.46 25.86 7.97
C LYS A 302 -2.11 26.81 6.96
N THR A 303 -3.41 27.13 6.95
CA THR A 303 -4.50 27.24 7.95
C THR A 303 -5.81 27.22 7.12
N CYS A 304 -6.96 26.69 7.57
CA CYS A 304 -7.58 26.86 8.87
C CYS A 304 -8.17 25.54 9.39
N ILE A 305 -7.54 24.98 10.42
CA ILE A 305 -8.10 24.36 11.64
C ILE A 305 -6.89 23.79 12.36
N THR A 306 -6.58 24.37 13.52
CA THR A 306 -5.36 24.14 14.28
C THR A 306 -5.36 22.77 14.98
N HIS A 307 -4.26 22.03 14.75
CA HIS A 307 -3.63 20.99 15.58
C HIS A 307 -4.34 19.63 15.72
N LEU A 308 -3.77 18.61 15.07
CA LEU A 308 -3.86 17.21 15.49
C LEU A 308 -2.52 16.50 15.19
N LEU A 309 -1.86 16.05 16.26
CA LEU A 309 -0.64 15.26 16.27
C LEU A 309 -0.96 13.83 15.77
N PHE A 310 -0.14 13.33 14.85
CA PHE A 310 -0.31 12.05 14.15
C PHE A 310 0.39 10.88 14.89
N THR A 311 -0.29 9.74 15.04
CA THR A 311 0.35 8.43 15.25
C THR A 311 -0.38 7.33 14.46
N ARG A 312 0.38 6.26 14.14
CA ARG A 312 0.28 5.35 12.97
C ARG A 312 -0.41 4.02 13.31
N LYS A 313 -1.36 3.52 12.49
CA LYS A 313 -1.56 2.08 12.11
C LYS A 313 -2.67 1.92 11.05
N GLN A 314 -2.46 0.98 10.12
CA GLN A 314 -3.26 0.69 8.90
C GLN A 314 -4.37 -0.35 9.13
N GLU A 315 -5.44 -0.35 8.31
CA GLU A 315 -6.00 -1.57 7.66
C GLU A 315 -7.14 -1.37 6.62
N LEU A 316 -7.33 -2.41 5.77
CA LEU A 316 -8.52 -2.93 5.05
C LEU A 316 -9.03 -2.41 3.68
N THR A 317 -9.70 -3.34 2.98
CA THR A 317 -9.58 -3.74 1.55
C THR A 317 -10.91 -3.66 0.77
N ARG A 318 -10.82 -3.60 -0.58
CA ARG A 318 -11.78 -3.97 -1.67
C ARG A 318 -13.06 -3.15 -1.85
N LEU A 319 -13.36 -2.79 -3.11
CA LEU A 319 -14.71 -2.84 -3.71
C LEU A 319 -14.67 -2.82 -5.26
N ARG A 320 -15.72 -3.43 -5.84
CA ARG A 320 -15.98 -3.81 -7.25
C ARG A 320 -16.23 -2.64 -8.22
N GLU A 321 -16.13 -3.01 -9.50
CA GLU A 321 -16.18 -2.26 -10.77
C GLU A 321 -17.31 -1.22 -10.94
N ALA A 322 -16.98 -0.18 -11.71
CA ALA A 322 -17.90 0.46 -12.65
C ALA A 322 -17.10 1.12 -13.79
N CYS A 323 -17.31 0.64 -15.01
CA CYS A 323 -16.76 1.18 -16.24
C CYS A 323 -17.46 2.50 -16.59
N SER A 324 -16.71 3.61 -16.64
CA SER A 324 -17.07 4.80 -17.43
C SER A 324 -15.82 5.68 -17.63
N ILE A 325 -15.63 6.11 -18.88
CA ILE A 325 -14.50 6.91 -19.34
C ILE A 325 -14.53 8.27 -18.63
N SER A 326 -13.60 8.50 -17.69
CA SER A 326 -13.28 9.86 -17.23
C SER A 326 -11.86 9.91 -16.65
N ARG A 327 -11.11 10.95 -17.03
CA ARG A 327 -9.74 11.23 -16.58
C ARG A 327 -9.74 11.56 -15.09
N ARG A 328 -9.44 10.58 -14.24
CA ARG A 328 -9.54 10.70 -12.78
C ARG A 328 -8.37 10.00 -12.09
N LYS A 329 -7.67 10.71 -11.22
CA LYS A 329 -6.67 10.12 -10.31
C LYS A 329 -7.33 9.88 -8.96
N ASN A 330 -7.48 8.62 -8.51
CA ASN A 330 -8.00 8.34 -7.17
C ASN A 330 -6.85 8.11 -6.18
N MET A 331 -6.95 8.71 -5.00
CA MET A 331 -6.04 8.54 -3.87
C MET A 331 -6.83 8.16 -2.63
N SER A 332 -6.31 7.29 -1.76
CA SER A 332 -6.88 7.10 -0.41
C SER A 332 -5.91 7.49 0.70
N LEU A 333 -6.49 8.00 1.78
CA LEU A 333 -5.89 8.48 3.03
C LEU A 333 -6.66 7.82 4.18
N GLY A 334 -6.03 6.94 4.95
CA GLY A 334 -6.66 6.32 6.13
C GLY A 334 -6.32 7.09 7.41
N ILE A 335 -7.33 7.44 8.22
CA ILE A 335 -7.16 8.10 9.53
C ILE A 335 -8.04 7.40 10.58
N SER A 336 -7.45 6.86 11.64
CA SER A 336 -8.20 6.49 12.85
C SER A 336 -8.08 7.62 13.87
N SER A 337 -9.20 8.25 14.24
CA SER A 337 -9.20 9.33 15.24
C SER A 337 -9.81 8.82 16.55
N SER A 338 -9.01 8.79 17.62
CA SER A 338 -9.48 8.57 18.99
C SER A 338 -9.37 9.86 19.82
N THR A 339 -10.08 10.92 19.45
CA THR A 339 -10.31 12.05 20.37
C THR A 339 -11.58 12.85 20.00
N LYS A 340 -12.48 13.02 20.97
CA LYS A 340 -13.64 13.93 20.88
C LYS A 340 -13.16 15.39 20.83
N ARG A 341 -13.50 16.13 19.78
CA ARG A 341 -13.71 17.59 19.83
C ARG A 341 -14.88 17.96 18.91
N LYS A 342 -15.78 18.80 19.42
CA LYS A 342 -16.93 19.33 18.68
C LYS A 342 -16.42 20.12 17.47
N MET A 343 -16.84 19.73 16.26
CA MET A 343 -16.72 20.59 15.06
C MET A 343 -17.38 21.93 15.33
N SER A 344 -16.82 23.01 14.79
CA SER A 344 -17.44 24.33 14.87
C SER A 344 -18.78 24.30 14.13
N ALA A 345 -19.74 25.12 14.57
CA ALA A 345 -21.08 25.16 13.99
C ALA A 345 -21.08 25.52 12.49
N ASN A 346 -20.04 26.20 12.00
CA ASN A 346 -19.89 26.55 10.58
C ASN A 346 -19.46 25.36 9.71
N ASP A 347 -18.57 24.49 10.20
CA ASP A 347 -18.10 23.32 9.45
C ASP A 347 -19.22 22.27 9.28
N LEU A 348 -20.07 22.14 10.30
CA LEU A 348 -21.29 21.32 10.27
C LEU A 348 -22.34 21.86 9.30
N LYS A 349 -22.43 23.19 9.14
CA LYS A 349 -23.39 23.86 8.25
C LYS A 349 -23.00 23.69 6.78
N ASN A 350 -21.72 23.84 6.45
CA ASN A 350 -21.20 23.64 5.09
C ASN A 350 -21.27 22.17 4.65
N PHE A 351 -21.01 21.23 5.57
CA PHE A 351 -21.12 19.80 5.28
C PHE A 351 -22.58 19.33 5.16
N ARG A 352 -23.49 19.83 6.02
CA ARG A 352 -24.94 19.54 5.92
C ARG A 352 -25.56 20.09 4.64
N ASN A 353 -25.19 21.29 4.20
CA ASN A 353 -25.72 21.87 2.96
C ASN A 353 -25.34 21.06 1.72
N PHE A 354 -24.18 20.40 1.71
CA PHE A 354 -23.78 19.51 0.61
C PHE A 354 -24.53 18.16 0.64
N MET A 355 -24.75 17.59 1.84
CA MET A 355 -25.51 16.33 1.98
C MET A 355 -27.02 16.51 1.79
N ALA A 356 -27.55 17.72 1.91
CA ALA A 356 -28.97 18.04 1.73
C ALA A 356 -29.34 18.45 0.28
N LEU A 357 -28.36 18.59 -0.62
CA LEU A 357 -28.58 18.95 -2.04
C LEU A 357 -28.55 17.74 -2.98
N ARG A 358 -28.96 16.56 -2.50
CA ARG A 358 -29.33 15.41 -3.35
C ARG A 358 -30.61 14.77 -2.89
#